data_AF-A0A645D6H2-F1
#
_entry.id   AF-A0A645D6H2-F1
#
_cell.length_a   1.000
_cell.length_b   1.000
_cell.length_c   1.000
_cell.angle_alpha   90.00
_cell.angle_beta   90.00
_cell.angle_gamma   90.00
#
_symmetry.space_group_name_H-M   'P 1'
#
loop_
_entity.id
_entity.type
_entity.pdbx_description
1 polymer ?
#
loop_
_entity_poly.entity_id
_entity_poly.type
_entity_poly.pdbx_seq_one_letter_code
_entity_poly.pdbx_strand_id
1 'polypeptide(L)'
;MVIIAIPIMHFAPRLKYAALIPVIASLAFSAQLGNTMKAQQEYEDFVFNMIAQDIANHKNIVSIGTVGQLNANERAKLIIENKPLVGHFVFPATEFLASFQLINKGLLQTQHGYSDVQENKNKLANMISKGIKPVSSNQYYSLFISDNTAIVFLGKYNN
;
A
#
# COMPACT_ATOMS: atom_id res chain seq x y z
N MET A 1 -7.67 -26.60 -0.40
CA MET A 1 -9.00 -26.86 0.21
C MET A 1 -9.92 -27.67 -0.71
N VAL A 2 -10.22 -27.24 -1.94
CA VAL A 2 -11.07 -28.01 -2.89
C VAL A 2 -10.50 -29.40 -3.21
N ILE A 3 -9.17 -29.52 -3.29
CA ILE A 3 -8.46 -30.80 -3.52
C ILE A 3 -8.75 -31.83 -2.41
N ILE A 4 -9.11 -31.39 -1.20
CA ILE A 4 -9.45 -32.27 -0.07
C ILE A 4 -10.92 -32.73 -0.15
N ALA A 5 -11.79 -31.94 -0.79
CA ALA A 5 -13.21 -32.29 -0.95
C ALA A 5 -13.41 -33.48 -1.90
N ILE A 6 -12.56 -33.59 -2.94
CA ILE A 6 -12.60 -34.65 -3.96
C ILE A 6 -12.43 -36.07 -3.35
N PRO A 7 -11.38 -36.37 -2.57
CA PRO A 7 -11.24 -37.67 -1.94
C PRO A 7 -12.32 -37.96 -0.89
N ILE A 8 -12.84 -36.96 -0.17
CA ILE A 8 -13.95 -37.15 0.77
C ILE A 8 -15.22 -37.63 0.04
N MET A 9 -15.51 -37.01 -1.11
CA MET A 9 -16.64 -37.39 -1.95
C MET A 9 -16.47 -38.80 -2.56
N HIS A 10 -15.24 -39.19 -2.89
CA HIS A 10 -14.93 -40.46 -3.54
C HIS A 10 -14.88 -41.64 -2.55
N PHE A 11 -14.20 -41.48 -1.40
CA PHE A 11 -13.96 -42.57 -0.44
C PHE A 11 -15.00 -42.67 0.68
N ALA A 12 -15.72 -41.59 0.99
CA ALA A 12 -16.70 -41.56 2.09
C ALA A 12 -18.01 -40.87 1.68
N PRO A 13 -18.76 -41.41 0.68
CA PRO A 13 -19.95 -40.77 0.12
C PRO A 13 -21.10 -40.56 1.12
N ARG A 14 -21.15 -41.34 2.20
CA ARG A 14 -22.11 -41.15 3.31
C ARG A 14 -21.87 -39.84 4.09
N LEU A 15 -20.67 -39.28 4.01
CA LEU A 15 -20.27 -38.01 4.61
C LEU A 15 -20.20 -36.86 3.57
N LYS A 16 -20.95 -36.96 2.46
CA LYS A 16 -20.99 -35.95 1.39
C LYS A 16 -21.14 -34.49 1.86
N TYR A 17 -21.85 -34.26 2.97
CA TYR A 17 -22.01 -32.92 3.54
C TYR A 17 -20.72 -32.38 4.22
N ALA A 18 -19.81 -33.26 4.67
CA ALA A 18 -18.50 -32.85 5.18
C ALA A 18 -17.60 -32.27 4.07
N ALA A 19 -17.84 -32.61 2.80
CA ALA A 19 -17.14 -32.01 1.66
C ALA A 19 -17.49 -30.52 1.46
N LEU A 20 -18.60 -30.03 2.03
CA LEU A 20 -18.96 -28.60 1.99
C LEU A 20 -18.06 -27.75 2.90
N ILE A 21 -17.51 -28.32 3.97
CA ILE A 21 -16.66 -27.61 4.94
C ILE A 21 -15.46 -26.94 4.25
N PRO A 22 -14.59 -27.66 3.50
CA PRO A 22 -13.47 -27.03 2.80
C PRO A 22 -13.91 -26.06 1.69
N VAL A 23 -15.08 -26.27 1.06
CA VAL A 23 -15.62 -25.36 0.04
C VAL A 23 -16.04 -24.03 0.67
N ILE A 24 -16.85 -24.08 1.73
CA ILE A 24 -17.29 -22.88 2.49
C ILE A 24 -16.07 -22.14 3.04
N ALA A 25 -15.10 -22.86 3.61
CA ALA A 25 -13.88 -22.26 4.12
C ALA A 25 -13.08 -21.53 3.03
N SER A 26 -12.99 -22.11 1.82
CA SER A 26 -12.31 -21.46 0.69
C SER A 26 -13.02 -20.19 0.22
N LEU A 27 -14.35 -20.23 0.09
CA LEU A 27 -15.14 -19.06 -0.30
C LEU A 27 -15.07 -17.95 0.75
N ALA A 28 -15.18 -18.31 2.03
CA ALA A 28 -15.06 -17.35 3.13
C ALA A 28 -13.67 -16.70 3.18
N PHE A 29 -12.61 -17.47 2.94
CA PHE A 29 -11.26 -16.95 2.83
C PHE A 29 -11.11 -15.99 1.65
N SER A 30 -11.57 -16.38 0.45
CA SER A 30 -11.52 -15.53 -0.75
C SER A 30 -12.30 -14.23 -0.57
N ALA A 31 -13.48 -14.28 0.04
CA ALA A 31 -14.28 -13.08 0.33
C ALA A 31 -13.56 -12.14 1.31
N GLN A 32 -12.97 -12.69 2.38
CA GLN A 32 -12.18 -11.91 3.33
C GLN A 32 -10.95 -11.30 2.66
N LEU A 33 -10.23 -12.08 1.86
CA LEU A 33 -9.06 -11.62 1.11
C LEU A 33 -9.43 -10.43 0.20
N GLY A 34 -10.46 -10.59 -0.62
CA GLY A 34 -10.92 -9.56 -1.54
C GLY A 34 -11.36 -8.28 -0.82
N ASN A 35 -12.09 -8.40 0.29
CA ASN A 35 -12.51 -7.26 1.09
C ASN A 35 -11.31 -6.54 1.74
N THR A 36 -10.32 -7.29 2.25
CA THR A 36 -9.12 -6.72 2.83
C THR A 36 -8.28 -5.98 1.79
N MET A 37 -8.07 -6.58 0.62
CA MET A 37 -7.35 -5.94 -0.48
C MET A 37 -8.06 -4.67 -0.97
N LYS A 38 -9.39 -4.73 -1.12
CA LYS A 38 -10.19 -3.56 -1.50
C LYS A 38 -10.08 -2.44 -0.46
N ALA A 39 -10.18 -2.75 0.83
CA ALA A 39 -10.05 -1.76 1.89
C ALA A 39 -8.66 -1.12 1.92
N GLN A 40 -7.60 -1.91 1.65
CA GLN A 40 -6.25 -1.38 1.50
C GLN A 40 -6.14 -0.44 0.29
N GLN A 41 -6.69 -0.84 -0.86
CA GLN A 41 -6.67 -0.03 -2.08
C GLN A 41 -7.44 1.29 -1.93
N GLU A 42 -8.62 1.28 -1.30
CA GLU A 42 -9.41 2.50 -1.04
C GLU A 42 -8.65 3.45 -0.09
N TYR A 43 -7.96 2.90 0.90
CA TYR A 43 -7.10 3.67 1.80
C TYR A 43 -5.92 4.30 1.05
N GLU A 44 -5.24 3.54 0.21
CA GLU A 44 -4.14 4.04 -0.61
C GLU A 44 -4.62 5.14 -1.56
N ASP A 45 -5.76 4.94 -2.23
CA ASP A 45 -6.34 5.95 -3.13
C ASP A 45 -6.63 7.25 -2.38
N PHE A 46 -7.21 7.16 -1.18
CA PHE A 46 -7.43 8.30 -0.31
C PHE A 46 -6.12 9.05 0.02
N VAL A 47 -5.07 8.32 0.42
CA VAL A 47 -3.77 8.93 0.75
C VAL A 47 -3.12 9.57 -0.48
N PHE A 48 -3.13 8.91 -1.64
CA PHE A 48 -2.56 9.44 -2.87
C PHE A 48 -3.32 10.63 -3.44
N ASN A 49 -4.65 10.68 -3.28
CA ASN A 49 -5.43 11.88 -3.62
C ASN A 49 -4.99 13.08 -2.77
N MET A 50 -4.78 12.87 -1.47
CA MET A 50 -4.33 13.92 -0.56
C MET A 50 -2.89 14.39 -0.89
N ILE A 51 -1.98 13.45 -1.17
CA ILE A 51 -0.62 13.79 -1.64
C ILE A 51 -0.69 14.59 -2.94
N ALA A 52 -1.51 14.17 -3.90
CA ALA A 52 -1.64 14.85 -5.18
C ALA A 52 -2.18 16.28 -5.02
N GLN A 53 -3.16 16.46 -4.15
CA GLN A 53 -3.70 17.78 -3.82
C GLN A 53 -2.65 18.67 -3.15
N ASP A 54 -1.89 18.15 -2.18
CA ASP A 54 -0.82 18.89 -1.51
C ASP A 54 0.29 19.31 -2.48
N ILE A 55 0.69 18.42 -3.39
CA ILE A 55 1.68 18.71 -4.42
C ILE A 55 1.15 19.77 -5.40
N ALA A 56 -0.11 19.67 -5.84
CA ALA A 56 -0.72 20.63 -6.76
C ALA A 56 -0.81 22.06 -6.19
N ASN A 57 -0.86 22.19 -4.86
CA ASN A 57 -0.84 23.49 -4.18
C ASN A 57 0.54 24.18 -4.21
N HIS A 58 1.60 23.47 -4.60
CA HIS A 58 2.95 23.99 -4.71
C HIS A 58 3.34 24.22 -6.17
N LYS A 59 3.72 25.46 -6.51
CA LYS A 59 4.11 25.82 -7.88
C LYS A 59 5.54 25.34 -8.17
N ASN A 60 5.79 25.01 -9.44
CA ASN A 60 7.12 24.72 -10.01
C ASN A 60 7.82 23.43 -9.53
N ILE A 61 7.09 22.39 -9.11
CA ILE A 61 7.69 21.08 -8.84
C ILE A 61 8.04 20.39 -10.18
N VAL A 62 9.34 20.14 -10.38
CA VAL A 62 9.92 19.54 -11.59
C VAL A 62 10.19 18.04 -11.41
N SER A 63 10.34 17.58 -10.17
CA SER A 63 10.60 16.17 -9.86
C SER A 63 9.91 15.77 -8.57
N ILE A 64 9.24 14.62 -8.57
CA ILE A 64 8.61 14.03 -7.38
C ILE A 64 9.23 12.66 -7.11
N GLY A 65 9.80 12.46 -5.93
CA GLY A 65 10.30 11.18 -5.46
C GLY A 65 9.45 10.62 -4.31
N THR A 66 9.44 9.30 -4.16
CA THR A 66 8.76 8.61 -3.05
C THR A 66 9.75 7.78 -2.25
N VAL A 67 9.62 7.77 -0.93
CA VAL A 67 10.46 6.99 0.00
C VAL A 67 9.58 6.30 1.03
N GLY A 68 9.89 5.05 1.38
CA GLY A 68 9.20 4.32 2.44
C GLY A 68 7.99 3.54 1.95
N GLN A 69 7.08 3.25 2.87
CA GLN A 69 5.91 2.42 2.60
C GLN A 69 4.72 2.94 3.41
N LEU A 70 3.52 2.89 2.82
CA LEU A 70 2.30 3.22 3.55
C LEU A 70 2.00 2.20 4.65
N ASN A 71 1.25 2.63 5.65
CA ASN A 71 0.75 1.73 6.67
C ASN A 71 -0.36 0.83 6.08
N ALA A 72 -0.57 -0.33 6.70
CA ALA A 72 -1.79 -1.09 6.46
C ALA A 72 -2.99 -0.29 6.96
N ASN A 73 -4.09 -0.31 6.21
CA ASN A 73 -5.36 0.22 6.67
C ASN A 73 -5.77 -0.47 7.98
N GLU A 74 -6.31 0.27 8.96
CA GLU A 74 -6.67 -0.30 10.27
C GLU A 74 -7.67 -1.47 10.17
N ARG A 75 -8.63 -1.41 9.23
CA ARG A 75 -9.56 -2.54 9.00
C ARG A 75 -8.84 -3.75 8.42
N ALA A 76 -7.92 -3.50 7.49
CA ALA A 76 -7.11 -4.57 6.90
C ALA A 76 -6.18 -5.19 7.94
N LYS A 77 -5.56 -4.36 8.78
CA LYS A 77 -4.70 -4.75 9.89
C LYS A 77 -5.40 -5.68 10.88
N LEU A 78 -6.62 -5.33 11.31
CA LEU A 78 -7.41 -6.20 12.19
C LEU A 78 -7.67 -7.59 11.57
N ILE A 79 -7.90 -7.66 10.26
CA ILE A 79 -8.11 -8.96 9.58
C ILE A 79 -6.79 -9.73 9.47
N ILE A 80 -5.69 -9.06 9.15
CA ILE A 80 -4.35 -9.65 9.02
C ILE A 80 -3.87 -10.21 10.37
N GLU A 81 -4.03 -9.46 11.45
CA GLU A 81 -3.66 -9.87 12.81
C GLU A 81 -4.43 -11.12 13.26
N ASN A 82 -5.72 -11.21 12.93
CA ASN A 82 -6.54 -12.37 13.25
C ASN A 82 -6.36 -13.54 12.26
N LYS A 83 -5.87 -13.28 11.05
CA LYS A 83 -5.70 -14.26 9.97
C LYS A 83 -4.41 -14.01 9.19
N PRO A 84 -3.25 -14.46 9.70
CA PRO A 84 -1.95 -14.19 9.10
C PRO A 84 -1.82 -14.58 7.63
N LEU A 85 -2.53 -15.63 7.20
CA LEU A 85 -2.57 -16.08 5.80
C LEU A 85 -3.09 -15.01 4.84
N VAL A 86 -3.99 -14.12 5.29
CA VAL A 86 -4.48 -12.98 4.49
C VAL A 86 -3.37 -11.93 4.32
N GLY A 87 -2.53 -11.75 5.35
CA GLY A 87 -1.42 -10.79 5.34
C GLY A 87 -0.39 -11.04 4.24
N HIS A 88 -0.20 -12.29 3.82
CA HIS A 88 0.71 -12.63 2.72
C HIS A 88 0.24 -12.13 1.34
N PHE A 89 -0.97 -11.59 1.21
CA PHE A 89 -1.52 -11.09 -0.05
C PHE A 89 -1.85 -9.60 -0.01
N VAL A 90 -1.75 -8.96 1.16
CA VAL A 90 -2.10 -7.54 1.34
C VAL A 90 -0.81 -6.78 1.61
N PHE A 91 -0.32 -6.11 0.57
CA PHE A 91 0.93 -5.37 0.62
C PHE A 91 0.64 -3.88 0.48
N PRO A 92 0.88 -3.08 1.54
CA PRO A 92 0.77 -1.64 1.43
C PRO A 92 1.73 -1.07 0.38
N ALA A 93 1.32 -0.02 -0.33
CA ALA A 93 2.12 0.60 -1.38
C ALA A 93 3.52 1.04 -0.89
N THR A 94 4.53 0.46 -1.53
CA THR A 94 5.96 0.83 -1.44
C THR A 94 6.30 1.88 -2.51
N GLU A 95 7.55 2.34 -2.54
CA GLU A 95 8.03 3.41 -3.42
C GLU A 95 7.65 3.19 -4.91
N PHE A 96 7.79 1.98 -5.42
CA PHE A 96 7.44 1.65 -6.80
C PHE A 96 5.94 1.80 -7.08
N LEU A 97 5.08 1.20 -6.24
CA LEU A 97 3.64 1.26 -6.44
C LEU A 97 3.13 2.68 -6.22
N ALA A 98 3.69 3.40 -5.25
CA ALA A 98 3.38 4.79 -4.98
C ALA A 98 3.70 5.69 -6.17
N SER A 99 4.84 5.49 -6.83
CA SER A 99 5.20 6.24 -8.03
C SER A 99 4.16 6.05 -9.13
N PHE A 100 3.72 4.80 -9.36
CA PHE A 100 2.68 4.50 -10.35
C PHE A 100 1.33 5.14 -10.00
N GLN A 101 0.94 5.09 -8.72
CA GLN A 101 -0.30 5.73 -8.25
C GLN A 101 -0.26 7.25 -8.46
N LEU A 102 0.83 7.92 -8.10
CA LEU A 102 0.98 9.37 -8.30
C LEU A 102 0.94 9.77 -9.77
N ILE A 103 1.58 9.00 -10.66
CA ILE A 103 1.49 9.20 -12.12
C ILE A 103 0.02 9.11 -12.58
N ASN A 104 -0.73 8.11 -12.11
CA ASN A 104 -2.16 7.97 -12.43
C ASN A 104 -3.04 9.10 -11.87
N LYS A 105 -2.56 9.83 -10.85
CA LYS A 105 -3.19 11.06 -10.35
C LYS A 105 -2.81 12.32 -11.14
N GLY A 106 -2.06 12.18 -12.23
CA GLY A 106 -1.67 13.29 -13.11
C GLY A 106 -0.32 13.92 -12.77
N LEU A 107 0.44 13.36 -11.82
CA LEU A 107 1.77 13.83 -11.45
C LEU A 107 2.84 13.17 -12.32
N LEU A 108 2.88 13.53 -13.60
CA LEU A 108 3.75 12.92 -14.61
C LEU A 108 5.25 13.13 -14.34
N GLN A 109 5.61 14.13 -13.54
CA GLN A 109 6.98 14.41 -13.12
C GLN A 109 7.46 13.51 -11.96
N THR A 110 6.71 12.46 -11.63
CA THR A 110 7.11 11.48 -10.61
C THR A 110 8.18 10.54 -11.17
N GLN A 111 9.28 10.41 -10.43
CA GLN A 111 10.38 9.51 -10.75
C GLN A 111 9.95 8.05 -10.70
N HIS A 112 10.57 7.20 -11.51
CA HIS A 112 10.21 5.79 -11.55
C HIS A 112 10.83 5.09 -10.33
N GLY A 113 10.00 4.74 -9.34
CA GLY A 113 10.41 4.12 -8.09
C GLY A 113 11.08 2.74 -8.18
N TYR A 114 11.61 2.31 -9.33
CA TYR A 114 12.46 1.12 -9.47
C TYR A 114 13.96 1.49 -9.56
N SER A 115 14.32 2.48 -10.39
CA SER A 115 15.70 2.94 -10.56
C SER A 115 16.13 3.97 -9.51
N ASP A 116 15.17 4.75 -9.00
CA ASP A 116 15.48 6.00 -8.32
C ASP A 116 15.32 5.91 -6.79
N VAL A 117 15.08 4.72 -6.24
CA VAL A 117 14.79 4.53 -4.80
C VAL A 117 15.94 5.00 -3.91
N GLN A 118 17.16 4.57 -4.23
CA GLN A 118 18.33 4.94 -3.44
C GLN A 118 18.65 6.43 -3.59
N GLU A 119 18.46 6.98 -4.79
CA GLU A 119 18.64 8.41 -5.04
C GLU A 119 17.64 9.24 -4.22
N ASN A 120 16.37 8.83 -4.18
CA ASN A 120 15.32 9.49 -3.40
C ASN A 120 15.59 9.43 -1.89
N LYS A 121 16.09 8.30 -1.39
CA LYS A 121 16.55 8.16 0.01
C LYS A 121 17.70 9.11 0.31
N ASN A 122 18.69 9.20 -0.58
CA ASN A 122 19.83 10.10 -0.42
C ASN A 122 19.40 11.58 -0.47
N LYS A 123 18.47 11.94 -1.38
CA LYS A 123 17.89 13.29 -1.46
C LYS A 123 17.16 13.66 -0.17
N LEU A 124 16.32 12.77 0.34
CA LEU A 124 15.63 12.98 1.61
C LEU A 124 16.61 13.17 2.77
N ALA A 125 17.61 12.29 2.89
CA ALA A 125 18.63 12.40 3.92
C ALA A 125 19.40 13.72 3.84
N ASN A 126 19.72 14.18 2.63
CA ASN A 126 20.36 15.48 2.40
C ASN A 126 19.43 16.64 2.84
N MET A 127 18.15 16.61 2.48
CA MET A 127 17.18 17.62 2.91
C MET A 127 17.09 17.70 4.44
N ILE A 128 16.99 16.56 5.11
CA ILE A 128 16.97 16.48 6.59
C ILE A 128 18.27 17.03 7.18
N SER A 129 19.43 16.65 6.62
CA SER A 129 20.73 17.12 7.10
C SER A 129 20.91 18.64 6.98
N LYS A 130 20.25 19.25 6.00
CA LYS A 130 20.18 20.70 5.80
C LYS A 130 19.14 21.39 6.69
N GLY A 131 18.43 20.65 7.54
CA GLY A 131 17.40 21.18 8.42
C GLY A 131 16.06 21.50 7.73
N ILE A 132 15.82 20.98 6.52
CA ILE A 132 14.56 21.18 5.81
C ILE A 132 13.47 20.38 6.51
N LYS A 133 12.42 21.08 6.95
CA LYS A 133 11.24 20.49 7.57
C LYS A 133 10.21 20.12 6.50
N PRO A 134 9.35 19.11 6.76
CA PRO A 134 8.27 18.81 5.84
C PRO A 134 7.30 19.98 5.76
N VAL A 135 6.86 20.32 4.54
CA VAL A 135 5.86 21.38 4.28
C VAL A 135 4.44 20.92 4.65
N SER A 136 4.19 19.62 4.59
CA SER A 136 2.97 18.96 5.05
C SER A 136 3.34 17.67 5.75
N SER A 137 2.73 17.40 6.89
CA SER A 137 2.98 16.19 7.66
C SER A 137 1.73 15.76 8.40
N ASN A 138 1.36 14.50 8.23
CA ASN A 138 0.22 13.88 8.89
C ASN A 138 0.53 12.42 9.23
N GLN A 139 -0.47 11.67 9.68
CA GLN A 139 -0.31 10.27 10.07
C GLN A 139 -0.04 9.30 8.91
N TYR A 140 -0.21 9.74 7.67
CA TYR A 140 -0.14 8.92 6.46
C TYR A 140 1.11 9.18 5.62
N TYR A 141 1.58 10.43 5.57
CA TYR A 141 2.79 10.82 4.85
C TYR A 141 3.38 12.12 5.39
N SER A 142 4.60 12.42 4.94
CA SER A 142 5.22 13.73 5.05
C SER A 142 5.79 14.17 3.71
N LEU A 143 5.54 15.42 3.32
CA LEU A 143 6.00 16.02 2.07
C LEU A 143 7.15 16.97 2.36
N PHE A 144 8.31 16.71 1.75
CA PHE A 144 9.48 17.58 1.79
C PHE A 144 9.64 18.27 0.44
N ILE A 145 9.96 19.55 0.45
CA ILE A 145 10.24 20.31 -0.76
C ILE A 145 11.54 21.07 -0.57
N SER A 146 12.47 20.89 -1.51
CA SER A 146 13.67 21.71 -1.65
C SER A 146 13.78 22.13 -3.10
N ASP A 147 13.91 23.44 -3.33
CA ASP A 147 13.98 24.04 -4.67
C ASP A 147 12.76 23.64 -5.52
N ASN A 148 12.96 22.80 -6.53
CA ASN A 148 11.93 22.29 -7.45
C ASN A 148 11.71 20.77 -7.30
N THR A 149 12.26 20.16 -6.26
CA THR A 149 12.14 18.72 -6.00
C THR A 149 11.26 18.46 -4.78
N ALA A 150 10.25 17.62 -4.95
CA ALA A 150 9.42 17.12 -3.88
C ALA A 150 9.82 15.69 -3.54
N ILE A 151 9.93 15.37 -2.24
CA ILE A 151 10.07 14.00 -1.76
C ILE A 151 8.90 13.69 -0.82
N VAL A 152 8.14 12.67 -1.14
CA VAL A 152 7.05 12.15 -0.31
C VAL A 152 7.59 10.97 0.51
N PHE A 153 7.62 11.14 1.82
CA PHE A 153 7.84 10.04 2.76
C PHE A 153 6.49 9.37 3.06
N LEU A 154 6.35 8.10 2.68
CA LEU A 154 5.17 7.29 2.90
C LEU A 154 5.17 6.69 4.30
N GLY A 155 4.05 6.78 4.99
CA GLY A 155 3.91 6.41 6.39
C GLY A 155 4.20 7.57 7.34
N LYS A 156 4.09 7.29 8.64
CA LYS A 156 4.33 8.30 9.67
C LYS A 156 5.83 8.57 9.79
N TYR A 157 6.25 9.78 9.45
CA TYR A 157 7.61 10.24 9.71
C TYR A 157 7.76 10.56 11.20
N ASN A 158 8.42 9.67 11.93
CA ASN A 158 8.81 9.92 13.31
C ASN A 158 10.18 10.59 13.29
N ASN A 159 10.20 11.88 13.59
CA ASN A 159 11.43 12.67 13.73
C ASN A 159 12.07 12.40 15.09
#